data_AF-A0A9E4LY01-F1
#
_entry.id   AF-A0A9E4LY01-F1
#
_cell.length_a   1.000
_cell.length_b   1.000
_cell.length_c   1.000
_cell.angle_alpha   90.00
_cell.angle_beta   90.00
_cell.angle_gamma   90.00
#
_symmetry.space_group_name_H-M   'P 1'
#
loop_
_entity.id
_entity.type
_entity.pdbx_description
1 polymer ?
#
loop_
_entity_poly.entity_id
_entity_poly.type
_entity_poly.pdbx_seq_one_letter_code
_entity_poly.pdbx_strand_id
1 'polypeptide(L)'
;MFGMVTVGLDCFGGTQSTAVYSDCGRHRYLLSRRWDDDAGITLFVMLNPSTATESRNDPTIGRCHRFTIRWNCGRKGGYDICNLFSMITPDQKLLASTEDRLKQRENDRYIAEACRRASRLICAWGGSGSDGFVQRRASETVELISSEFQGPLECLDMNRNGAPTHPLYQPADTNPKIWHSGDCLNDACLQQRNNS
;
A
#
# COMPACT_ATOMS: atom_id res chain seq x y z
N MET A 1 -16.92 11.42 -10.71
CA MET A 1 -16.23 12.47 -9.93
C MET A 1 -14.79 12.03 -9.88
N PHE A 2 -13.88 12.82 -10.44
CA PHE A 2 -12.45 12.55 -10.35
C PHE A 2 -11.97 13.22 -9.06
N GLY A 3 -11.11 12.55 -8.28
CA GLY A 3 -10.63 13.07 -7.00
C GLY A 3 -9.77 14.32 -7.19
N MET A 4 -9.64 15.12 -6.14
CA MET A 4 -8.80 16.31 -6.16
C MET A 4 -7.33 15.88 -6.24
N VAL A 5 -6.69 16.18 -7.37
CA VAL A 5 -5.26 15.94 -7.57
C VAL A 5 -4.48 17.14 -7.07
N THR A 6 -3.52 16.89 -6.18
CA THR A 6 -2.58 17.90 -5.69
C THR A 6 -1.18 17.55 -6.18
N VAL A 7 -0.38 18.58 -6.47
CA VAL A 7 1.00 18.43 -6.92
C VAL A 7 1.89 19.15 -5.93
N GLY A 8 2.90 18.44 -5.44
CA GLY A 8 3.97 18.98 -4.61
C GLY A 8 5.33 18.66 -5.21
N LEU A 9 6.36 19.33 -4.70
CA LEU A 9 7.73 18.85 -4.82
C LEU A 9 8.00 18.00 -3.58
N ASP A 10 8.43 16.75 -3.76
CA ASP A 10 8.81 15.97 -2.58
C ASP A 10 10.09 16.52 -1.94
N CYS A 11 10.31 16.12 -0.68
CA CYS A 11 11.46 16.54 0.10
C CYS A 11 12.81 15.98 -0.44
N PHE A 12 12.80 15.16 -1.50
CA PHE A 12 13.97 14.49 -2.05
C PHE A 12 14.55 15.19 -3.29
N GLY A 13 13.88 16.23 -3.82
CA GLY A 13 14.33 17.01 -4.96
C GLY A 13 14.26 16.24 -6.29
N GLY A 14 13.85 16.92 -7.37
CA GLY A 14 13.77 16.30 -8.70
C GLY A 14 12.76 15.14 -8.79
N THR A 15 11.74 15.14 -7.94
CA THR A 15 10.66 14.14 -7.96
C THR A 15 9.33 14.86 -8.18
N GLN A 16 8.58 14.43 -9.20
CA GLN A 16 7.16 14.80 -9.31
C GLN A 16 6.38 14.01 -8.26
N SER A 17 5.67 14.74 -7.41
CA SER A 17 4.96 14.17 -6.28
C SER A 17 3.50 14.58 -6.33
N THR A 18 2.60 13.60 -6.34
CA THR A 18 1.17 13.85 -6.42
C THR A 18 0.40 13.06 -5.37
N ALA A 19 -0.74 13.59 -4.96
CA ALA A 19 -1.68 12.89 -4.11
C ALA A 19 -3.11 13.15 -4.61
N VAL A 20 -3.93 12.10 -4.58
CA VAL A 20 -5.33 12.17 -5.00
C VAL A 20 -6.22 11.99 -3.78
N TYR A 21 -7.03 13.00 -3.50
CA TYR A 21 -7.91 13.05 -2.35
C TYR A 21 -9.39 13.01 -2.74
N SER A 22 -10.24 12.66 -1.78
CA SER A 22 -11.66 12.96 -1.88
C SER A 22 -11.91 14.48 -1.78
N ASP A 23 -13.07 14.93 -2.26
CA ASP A 23 -13.48 16.34 -2.17
C ASP A 23 -13.53 16.86 -0.72
N CYS A 24 -13.80 15.98 0.25
CA CYS A 24 -13.79 16.35 1.67
C CYS A 24 -12.40 16.38 2.31
N GLY A 25 -11.34 15.98 1.58
CA GLY A 25 -9.95 15.95 2.05
C GLY A 25 -9.65 14.88 3.12
N ARG A 26 -10.64 14.10 3.55
CA ARG A 26 -10.49 13.07 4.61
C ARG A 26 -10.00 11.71 4.10
N HIS A 27 -10.02 11.51 2.78
CA HIS A 27 -9.59 10.28 2.15
C HIS A 27 -8.47 10.56 1.16
N ARG A 28 -7.46 9.70 1.12
CA ARG A 28 -6.42 9.69 0.09
C ARG A 28 -6.44 8.36 -0.64
N TYR A 29 -6.68 8.41 -1.94
CA TYR A 29 -6.76 7.22 -2.79
C TYR A 29 -5.41 6.80 -3.36
N LEU A 30 -4.55 7.78 -3.62
CA LEU A 30 -3.23 7.55 -4.21
C LEU A 30 -2.23 8.55 -3.68
N LEU A 31 -1.01 8.08 -3.43
CA LEU A 31 0.18 8.89 -3.27
C LEU A 31 1.22 8.41 -4.27
N SER A 32 1.75 9.32 -5.09
CA SER A 32 2.68 8.99 -6.16
C SER A 32 3.99 9.77 -6.01
N ARG A 33 5.10 9.10 -6.31
CA ARG A 33 6.42 9.70 -6.50
C ARG A 33 6.99 9.20 -7.83
N ARG A 34 7.43 10.12 -8.67
CA ARG A 34 8.02 9.86 -9.99
C ARG A 34 9.29 10.67 -10.17
N TRP A 35 10.35 10.02 -10.63
CA TRP A 35 11.63 10.68 -10.92
C TRP A 35 12.20 10.25 -12.28
N ASP A 36 11.61 9.25 -12.92
CA ASP A 36 11.95 8.75 -14.24
C ASP A 36 10.70 8.08 -14.83
N ASP A 37 10.11 8.67 -15.86
CA ASP A 37 8.83 8.23 -16.44
C ASP A 37 8.99 7.03 -17.38
N ASP A 38 10.22 6.71 -17.80
CA ASP A 38 10.51 5.64 -18.77
C ASP A 38 10.66 4.25 -18.10
N ALA A 39 10.61 4.20 -16.77
CA ALA A 39 10.80 2.99 -15.99
C ALA A 39 9.58 2.62 -15.13
N GLY A 40 9.50 1.32 -14.81
CA GLY A 40 8.36 0.73 -14.12
C GLY A 40 8.12 1.27 -12.70
N ILE A 41 6.86 1.21 -12.26
CA ILE A 41 6.41 1.70 -10.96
C ILE A 41 6.30 0.56 -9.96
N THR A 42 6.87 0.75 -8.77
CA THR A 42 6.60 -0.13 -7.62
C THR A 42 5.34 0.34 -6.91
N LEU A 43 4.32 -0.50 -6.83
CA LEU A 43 3.12 -0.24 -6.03
C LEU A 43 3.27 -0.84 -4.64
N PHE A 44 3.08 -0.04 -3.60
CA PHE A 44 2.87 -0.51 -2.24
C PHE A 44 1.39 -0.47 -1.90
N VAL A 45 0.85 -1.59 -1.39
CA VAL A 45 -0.52 -1.68 -0.88
C VAL A 45 -0.47 -1.82 0.64
N MET A 46 -0.87 -0.75 1.32
CA MET A 46 -0.72 -0.60 2.78
C MET A 46 -2.08 -0.54 3.48
N LEU A 47 -2.12 -0.37 4.80
CA LEU A 47 -3.40 -0.41 5.53
C LEU A 47 -4.26 0.81 5.27
N ASN A 48 -3.75 1.99 5.63
CA ASN A 48 -4.47 3.25 5.52
C ASN A 48 -3.48 4.44 5.49
N PRO A 49 -3.85 5.56 4.85
CA PRO A 49 -3.08 6.79 4.88
C PRO A 49 -2.88 7.33 6.30
N SER A 50 -1.66 7.78 6.58
CA SER A 50 -1.31 8.60 7.74
C SER A 50 -0.94 10.02 7.28
N THR A 51 0.07 10.64 7.88
CA THR A 51 0.35 12.08 7.76
C THR A 51 1.10 12.52 6.50
N ALA A 52 1.65 11.60 5.70
CA ALA A 52 2.32 11.99 4.46
C ALA A 52 1.37 12.69 3.48
N THR A 53 1.89 13.63 2.70
CA THR A 53 1.20 14.35 1.63
C THR A 53 2.06 14.34 0.37
N GLU A 54 1.62 14.97 -0.71
CA GLU A 54 2.43 15.28 -1.89
C GLU A 54 3.65 16.16 -1.59
N SER A 55 3.63 16.95 -0.52
CA SER A 55 4.69 17.89 -0.13
C SER A 55 5.51 17.44 1.09
N ARG A 56 5.03 16.44 1.84
CA ARG A 56 5.65 15.98 3.09
C ARG A 56 5.69 14.46 3.18
N ASN A 57 6.86 13.91 3.50
CA ASN A 57 7.00 12.49 3.78
C ASN A 57 6.87 12.21 5.28
N ASP A 58 6.32 11.04 5.62
CA ASP A 58 6.42 10.44 6.95
C ASP A 58 7.51 9.34 6.95
N PRO A 59 7.85 8.74 8.12
CA PRO A 59 8.88 7.70 8.20
C PRO A 59 8.63 6.49 7.28
N THR A 60 7.37 6.15 7.04
CA THR A 60 6.95 5.04 6.19
C THR A 60 7.22 5.35 4.73
N ILE A 61 6.84 6.54 4.25
CA ILE A 61 7.13 6.98 2.88
C ILE A 61 8.63 7.05 2.64
N GLY A 62 9.40 7.57 3.61
CA GLY A 62 10.85 7.57 3.53
C GLY A 62 11.45 6.17 3.43
N ARG A 63 10.82 5.16 4.07
CA ARG A 63 11.23 3.77 3.96
C ARG A 63 10.90 3.18 2.59
N CYS A 64 9.67 3.35 2.10
CA CYS A 64 9.28 2.89 0.76
C CYS A 64 10.18 3.51 -0.33
N HIS A 65 10.48 4.80 -0.23
CA HIS A 65 11.42 5.48 -1.13
C HIS A 65 12.78 4.77 -1.17
N ARG A 66 13.41 4.53 0.00
CA ARG A 66 14.72 3.87 0.05
C ARG A 66 14.70 2.45 -0.51
N PHE A 67 13.62 1.70 -0.26
CA PHE A 67 13.45 0.38 -0.85
C PHE A 67 13.37 0.44 -2.37
N THR A 68 12.53 1.31 -2.94
CA THR A 68 12.41 1.47 -4.40
C THR A 68 13.74 1.86 -5.04
N ILE A 69 14.47 2.82 -4.47
CA ILE A 69 15.81 3.19 -4.96
C ILE A 69 16.77 2.01 -4.94
N ARG A 70 16.78 1.23 -3.85
CA ARG A 70 17.65 0.05 -3.74
C ARG A 70 17.32 -1.00 -4.78
N TRP A 71 16.05 -1.38 -4.91
CA TRP A 71 15.62 -2.45 -5.82
C TRP A 71 15.78 -2.07 -7.29
N ASN A 72 15.69 -0.78 -7.60
CA ASN A 72 15.83 -0.27 -8.97
C ASN A 72 17.28 0.12 -9.30
N CYS A 73 18.24 -0.18 -8.41
CA CYS A 73 19.66 0.18 -8.56
C CYS A 73 19.87 1.69 -8.81
N GLY A 74 19.09 2.54 -8.16
CA GLY A 74 19.12 4.00 -8.30
C GLY A 74 17.75 4.62 -8.54
N ARG A 75 17.75 5.87 -9.01
CA ARG A 75 16.53 6.64 -9.32
C ARG A 75 15.97 6.28 -10.70
N LYS A 76 15.44 5.06 -10.84
CA LYS A 76 14.63 4.66 -12.01
C LYS A 76 13.17 4.45 -11.63
N GLY A 77 12.26 4.91 -12.47
CA GLY A 77 10.82 4.78 -12.29
C GLY A 77 10.24 5.68 -11.19
N GLY A 78 9.56 5.02 -10.27
CA GLY A 78 8.93 5.64 -9.12
C GLY A 78 8.17 4.64 -8.28
N TYR A 79 7.36 5.14 -7.35
CA TYR A 79 6.43 4.30 -6.60
C TYR A 79 5.08 4.96 -6.39
N ASP A 80 4.07 4.10 -6.30
CA ASP A 80 2.72 4.45 -5.88
C ASP A 80 2.43 3.80 -4.53
N ILE A 81 1.57 4.47 -3.77
CA ILE A 81 1.00 3.92 -2.55
C ILE A 81 -0.51 4.01 -2.64
N CYS A 82 -1.13 2.84 -2.59
CA CYS A 82 -2.53 2.68 -2.32
C CYS A 82 -2.70 1.99 -0.96
N ASN A 83 -3.93 2.02 -0.45
CA ASN A 83 -4.24 1.48 0.86
C ASN A 83 -5.53 0.68 0.83
N LEU A 84 -5.64 -0.33 1.69
CA LEU A 84 -6.88 -1.08 1.91
C LEU A 84 -8.03 -0.10 2.21
N PHE A 85 -7.78 0.87 3.08
CA PHE A 85 -8.71 1.94 3.43
C PHE A 85 -8.19 3.29 2.98
N SER A 86 -9.08 4.17 2.55
CA SER A 86 -8.68 5.49 2.04
C SER A 86 -8.66 6.56 3.12
N MET A 87 -9.30 6.33 4.26
CA MET A 87 -9.40 7.32 5.33
C MET A 87 -8.03 7.67 5.93
N ILE A 88 -7.75 8.97 6.05
CA ILE A 88 -6.51 9.52 6.60
C ILE A 88 -6.61 9.53 8.13
N THR A 89 -5.88 8.64 8.80
CA THR A 89 -5.86 8.57 10.27
C THR A 89 -4.65 7.80 10.80
N PRO A 90 -4.01 8.21 11.91
CA PRO A 90 -3.07 7.35 12.62
C PRO A 90 -3.77 6.29 13.49
N ASP A 91 -5.06 6.48 13.80
CA ASP A 91 -5.84 5.57 14.63
C ASP A 91 -6.61 4.55 13.78
N GLN A 92 -6.13 3.30 13.79
CA GLN A 92 -6.72 2.18 13.06
C GLN A 92 -8.12 1.81 13.56
N LYS A 93 -8.51 2.21 14.79
CA LYS A 93 -9.84 1.92 15.34
C LYS A 93 -10.95 2.68 14.64
N LEU A 94 -10.61 3.74 13.89
CA LEU A 94 -11.56 4.55 13.14
C LEU A 94 -11.85 3.98 11.75
N LEU A 95 -11.06 3.00 11.29
CA LEU A 95 -11.29 2.29 10.03
C LEU A 95 -12.64 1.57 10.08
N ALA A 96 -13.18 1.19 8.92
CA ALA A 96 -14.51 0.55 8.81
C ALA A 96 -15.74 1.43 9.06
N SER A 97 -15.53 2.73 9.30
CA SER A 97 -16.63 3.67 9.50
C SER A 97 -17.58 3.71 8.30
N THR A 98 -18.81 4.17 8.51
CA THR A 98 -19.78 4.37 7.42
C THR A 98 -19.21 5.29 6.33
N GLU A 99 -18.42 6.29 6.71
CA GLU A 99 -17.75 7.21 5.78
C GLU A 99 -16.76 6.45 4.88
N ASP A 100 -15.95 5.57 5.45
CA ASP A 100 -14.98 4.76 4.72
C ASP A 100 -15.65 3.79 3.73
N ARG A 101 -16.77 3.17 4.12
CA ARG A 101 -17.56 2.32 3.21
C ARG A 101 -18.11 3.08 2.00
N LEU A 102 -18.54 4.33 2.19
CA LEU A 102 -19.03 5.17 1.08
C LEU A 102 -17.91 5.51 0.07
N LYS A 103 -16.65 5.52 0.52
CA LYS A 103 -15.49 5.82 -0.33
C LYS A 103 -14.81 4.57 -0.90
N GLN A 104 -15.18 3.38 -0.46
CA GLN A 104 -14.54 2.13 -0.86
C GLN A 104 -14.55 1.91 -2.38
N ARG A 105 -15.68 2.10 -3.07
CA ARG A 105 -15.76 1.92 -4.53
C ARG A 105 -14.82 2.83 -5.29
N GLU A 106 -14.63 4.06 -4.79
CA GLU A 106 -13.68 5.00 -5.40
C GLU A 106 -12.24 4.60 -5.10
N ASN A 107 -11.95 4.19 -3.86
CA ASN A 107 -10.64 3.64 -3.49
C ASN A 107 -10.25 2.43 -4.35
N ASP A 108 -11.17 1.49 -4.56
CA ASP A 108 -10.94 0.30 -5.39
C ASP A 108 -10.61 0.65 -6.84
N ARG A 109 -11.20 1.71 -7.41
CA ARG A 109 -10.83 2.18 -8.75
C ARG A 109 -9.38 2.64 -8.82
N TYR A 110 -8.91 3.41 -7.83
CA TYR A 110 -7.52 3.86 -7.80
C TYR A 110 -6.54 2.71 -7.54
N ILE A 111 -6.92 1.72 -6.73
CA ILE A 111 -6.14 0.49 -6.55
C ILE A 111 -6.01 -0.24 -7.90
N ALA A 112 -7.11 -0.47 -8.61
CA ALA A 112 -7.11 -1.15 -9.90
C ALA A 112 -6.25 -0.42 -10.94
N GLU A 113 -6.39 0.91 -11.05
CA GLU A 113 -5.57 1.72 -11.94
C GLU A 113 -4.09 1.68 -11.59
N ALA A 114 -3.74 1.73 -10.29
CA ALA A 114 -2.36 1.61 -9.85
C ALA A 114 -1.80 0.22 -10.16
N CYS A 115 -2.58 -0.85 -9.98
CA CYS A 115 -2.20 -2.22 -10.33
C CYS A 115 -1.85 -2.35 -11.82
N ARG A 116 -2.68 -1.81 -12.73
CA ARG A 116 -2.43 -1.86 -14.18
C ARG A 116 -1.15 -1.14 -14.61
N ARG A 117 -0.72 -0.11 -13.85
CA ARG A 117 0.52 0.65 -14.12
C ARG A 117 1.75 0.07 -13.44
N ALA A 118 1.56 -0.78 -12.43
CA ALA A 118 2.66 -1.30 -11.63
C ALA A 118 3.48 -2.33 -12.42
N SER A 119 4.79 -2.25 -12.31
CA SER A 119 5.70 -3.33 -12.75
C SER A 119 6.04 -4.28 -11.61
N ARG A 120 5.78 -3.87 -10.37
CA ARG A 120 6.07 -4.61 -9.15
C ARG A 120 5.04 -4.24 -8.07
N LEU A 121 4.57 -5.20 -7.29
CA LEU A 121 3.56 -4.96 -6.26
C LEU A 121 3.98 -5.55 -4.91
N ILE A 122 4.03 -4.69 -3.90
CA ILE A 122 4.38 -5.02 -2.52
C ILE A 122 3.15 -4.89 -1.63
N CYS A 123 2.67 -6.01 -1.10
CA CYS A 123 1.70 -6.09 -0.02
C CYS A 123 2.38 -5.74 1.31
N ALA A 124 1.81 -4.80 2.08
CA ALA A 124 2.46 -4.27 3.29
C ALA A 124 1.49 -3.64 4.32
N TRP A 125 0.30 -4.20 4.51
CA TRP A 125 -0.74 -3.66 5.40
C TRP A 125 -0.58 -4.00 6.90
N GLY A 126 0.44 -4.77 7.29
CA GLY A 126 0.78 -5.00 8.68
C GLY A 126 -0.10 -6.03 9.42
N GLY A 127 0.15 -6.14 10.73
CA GLY A 127 -0.40 -7.18 11.60
C GLY A 127 -1.87 -7.01 12.01
N SER A 128 -2.56 -5.97 11.51
CA SER A 128 -3.97 -5.70 11.82
C SER A 128 -4.93 -6.78 11.28
N GLY A 129 -4.40 -7.76 10.54
CA GLY A 129 -5.13 -8.97 10.12
C GLY A 129 -5.53 -9.93 11.25
N SER A 130 -5.68 -9.49 12.49
CA SER A 130 -6.46 -10.21 13.52
C SER A 130 -7.86 -9.62 13.71
N ASP A 131 -8.12 -8.42 13.18
CA ASP A 131 -9.46 -7.86 13.10
C ASP A 131 -10.17 -8.44 11.86
N GLY A 132 -11.29 -9.14 12.07
CA GLY A 132 -12.04 -9.79 11.01
C GLY A 132 -12.53 -8.84 9.91
N PHE A 133 -12.70 -7.55 10.23
CA PHE A 133 -13.03 -6.55 9.21
C PHE A 133 -11.83 -6.22 8.31
N VAL A 134 -10.64 -6.03 8.90
CA VAL A 134 -9.42 -5.77 8.14
C VAL A 134 -9.05 -6.97 7.28
N GLN A 135 -9.20 -8.19 7.82
CA GLN A 135 -9.01 -9.43 7.05
C GLN A 135 -9.93 -9.48 5.84
N ARG A 136 -11.24 -9.23 6.02
CA ARG A 136 -12.20 -9.22 4.90
C ARG A 136 -11.80 -8.20 3.84
N ARG A 137 -11.47 -6.98 4.25
CA ARG A 137 -11.04 -5.95 3.31
C ARG A 137 -9.76 -6.33 2.58
N ALA A 138 -8.80 -6.94 3.27
CA ALA A 138 -7.58 -7.43 2.65
C ALA A 138 -7.90 -8.51 1.60
N SER A 139 -8.80 -9.46 1.89
CA SER A 139 -9.26 -10.47 0.91
C SER A 139 -9.87 -9.83 -0.33
N GLU A 140 -10.83 -8.91 -0.15
CA GLU A 140 -11.47 -8.18 -1.26
C GLU A 140 -10.42 -7.43 -2.11
N THR A 141 -9.43 -6.81 -1.46
CA THR A 141 -8.37 -6.08 -2.15
C THR A 141 -7.44 -7.03 -2.89
N VAL A 142 -7.13 -8.21 -2.34
CA VAL A 142 -6.31 -9.23 -2.99
C VAL A 142 -7.00 -9.80 -4.22
N GLU A 143 -8.31 -10.04 -4.16
CA GLU A 143 -9.11 -10.47 -5.33
C GLU A 143 -9.04 -9.41 -6.44
N LEU A 144 -9.26 -8.14 -6.10
CA LEU A 144 -9.11 -7.02 -7.02
C LEU A 144 -7.72 -6.97 -7.64
N ILE A 145 -6.67 -6.96 -6.80
CA ILE A 145 -5.28 -6.92 -7.26
C ILE A 145 -4.98 -8.08 -8.20
N SER A 146 -5.40 -9.30 -7.85
CA SER A 146 -5.13 -10.51 -8.65
C SER A 146 -5.80 -10.47 -10.02
N SER A 147 -6.91 -9.73 -10.16
CA SER A 147 -7.56 -9.50 -11.46
C SER A 147 -6.90 -8.40 -12.31
N GLU A 148 -6.17 -7.48 -11.69
CA GLU A 148 -5.68 -6.25 -12.35
C GLU A 148 -4.16 -6.23 -12.55
N PHE A 149 -3.42 -7.01 -11.76
CA PHE A 149 -1.95 -7.10 -11.79
C PHE A 149 -1.50 -8.49 -12.25
N GLN A 150 -0.63 -8.53 -13.27
CA GLN A 150 -0.19 -9.78 -13.91
C GLN A 150 1.06 -10.41 -13.26
N GLY A 151 1.70 -9.72 -12.31
CA GLY A 151 2.91 -10.19 -11.64
C GLY A 151 2.64 -10.91 -10.31
N PRO A 152 3.69 -11.47 -9.68
CA PRO A 152 3.57 -12.04 -8.34
C PRO A 152 3.27 -10.95 -7.31
N LEU A 153 2.41 -11.27 -6.34
CA LEU A 153 2.31 -10.47 -5.13
C LEU A 153 3.56 -10.72 -4.29
N GLU A 154 4.18 -9.67 -3.80
CA GLU A 154 5.35 -9.78 -2.92
C GLU A 154 5.08 -9.13 -1.57
N CYS A 155 5.86 -9.51 -0.56
CA CYS A 155 5.88 -8.86 0.74
C CYS A 155 7.33 -8.70 1.23
N LEU A 156 7.54 -7.81 2.20
CA LEU A 156 8.85 -7.65 2.85
C LEU A 156 9.09 -8.75 3.89
N ASP A 157 8.07 -9.02 4.70
CA ASP A 157 8.02 -10.15 5.62
C ASP A 157 6.56 -10.48 5.97
N MET A 158 6.34 -11.49 6.79
CA MET A 158 5.02 -11.90 7.27
C MET A 158 4.97 -11.91 8.79
N ASN A 159 3.84 -11.45 9.34
CA ASN A 159 3.51 -11.65 10.74
C ASN A 159 3.16 -13.14 11.00
N ARG A 160 3.00 -13.53 12.27
CA ARG A 160 2.65 -14.92 12.64
C ARG A 160 1.34 -15.41 12.01
N ASN A 161 0.42 -14.51 11.74
CA ASN A 161 -0.86 -14.78 11.05
C ASN A 161 -0.74 -14.75 9.52
N GLY A 162 0.46 -14.71 8.96
CA GLY A 162 0.70 -14.67 7.50
C GLY A 162 0.44 -13.32 6.84
N ALA A 163 -0.10 -12.33 7.56
CA ALA A 163 -0.32 -11.00 7.00
C ALA A 163 1.02 -10.30 6.72
N PRO A 164 1.18 -9.63 5.57
CA PRO A 164 2.42 -8.94 5.21
C PRO A 164 2.76 -7.85 6.23
N THR A 165 4.04 -7.74 6.60
CA THR A 165 4.49 -6.73 7.57
C THR A 165 4.46 -5.32 7.01
N HIS A 166 4.36 -4.34 7.91
CA HIS A 166 4.45 -2.94 7.54
C HIS A 166 5.91 -2.54 7.24
N PRO A 167 6.20 -1.68 6.24
CA PRO A 167 7.57 -1.42 5.80
C PRO A 167 8.45 -0.73 6.84
N LEU A 168 7.87 0.14 7.67
CA LEU A 168 8.60 1.07 8.55
C LEU A 168 9.75 0.42 9.34
N TYR A 169 9.51 -0.78 9.87
CA TYR A 169 10.44 -1.51 10.75
C TYR A 169 11.25 -2.60 10.05
N GLN A 170 11.09 -2.77 8.73
CA GLN A 170 11.87 -3.74 7.97
C GLN A 170 13.32 -3.26 7.79
N PRO A 171 14.32 -4.16 7.83
CA PRO A 171 15.71 -3.84 7.53
C PRO A 171 15.87 -3.09 6.19
N ALA A 172 16.87 -2.20 6.09
CA ALA A 172 17.04 -1.38 4.89
C ALA A 172 17.48 -2.19 3.66
N ASP A 173 18.06 -3.37 3.87
CA ASP A 173 18.58 -4.26 2.85
C ASP A 173 17.60 -5.37 2.44
N THR A 174 16.41 -5.42 3.05
CA THR A 174 15.36 -6.40 2.75
C THR A 174 15.05 -6.44 1.25
N ASN A 175 15.05 -7.66 0.71
CA ASN A 175 14.52 -7.97 -0.61
C ASN A 175 13.11 -8.55 -0.46
N PRO A 176 12.16 -8.17 -1.31
CA PRO A 176 10.82 -8.75 -1.27
C PRO A 176 10.86 -10.23 -1.60
N LYS A 177 9.91 -10.97 -1.03
CA LYS A 177 9.65 -12.37 -1.33
C LYS A 177 8.23 -12.52 -1.86
N ILE A 178 8.01 -13.53 -2.70
CA ILE A 178 6.66 -13.88 -3.16
C ILE A 178 5.79 -14.16 -1.94
N TRP A 179 4.58 -13.60 -1.97
CA TRP A 179 3.57 -13.73 -0.95
C TRP A 179 2.35 -14.43 -1.52
N HIS A 180 1.89 -15.49 -0.86
CA HIS A 180 0.71 -16.22 -1.27
C HIS A 180 -0.47 -15.83 -0.37
N SER A 181 -1.58 -15.41 -0.97
CA SER A 181 -2.76 -14.98 -0.21
C SER A 181 -3.35 -16.07 0.69
N GLY A 182 -3.12 -17.35 0.36
CA GLY A 182 -3.44 -18.48 1.24
C GLY A 182 -2.69 -18.48 2.59
N ASP A 183 -1.61 -17.72 2.71
CA ASP A 183 -0.79 -17.66 3.93
C ASP A 183 -1.51 -16.92 5.07
N CYS A 184 -2.43 -15.99 4.77
CA CYS A 184 -3.11 -15.16 5.77
C CYS A 184 -4.62 -15.39 5.93
N LEU A 185 -5.27 -16.05 4.97
CA LEU A 185 -6.74 -16.07 4.86
C LEU A 185 -7.42 -17.33 5.41
N ASN A 186 -6.67 -18.29 5.95
CA ASN A 186 -7.22 -19.50 6.55
C ASN A 186 -7.12 -19.48 8.07
N ASP A 187 -8.26 -19.57 8.77
CA ASP A 187 -8.33 -19.79 10.23
C ASP A 187 -7.48 -20.97 10.70
N ALA A 188 -7.25 -21.96 9.82
CA ALA A 188 -6.40 -23.12 10.08
C ALA A 188 -4.90 -22.78 10.25
N CYS A 189 -4.38 -21.72 9.61
CA CYS A 189 -2.96 -21.38 9.69
C CYS A 189 -2.57 -20.82 11.07
N LEU A 190 -3.53 -20.19 11.77
CA LEU A 190 -3.37 -19.71 13.15
C LEU A 190 -3.32 -20.85 14.17
N GLN A 191 -3.99 -21.98 13.90
CA GLN A 191 -4.02 -23.12 14.83
C GLN A 191 -2.79 -24.04 14.67
N GLN A 192 -2.21 -24.15 13.48
CA GLN A 192 -1.09 -25.07 13.23
C GLN A 192 0.27 -24.56 13.76
N ARG A 193 0.46 -23.26 13.99
CA ARG A 193 1.75 -22.70 14.46
C ARG A 193 1.86 -22.51 15.98
N ASN A 194 0.82 -22.84 16.75
CA ASN A 194 0.86 -22.84 18.22
C ASN A 194 1.25 -24.20 18.81
N ASN A 195 1.48 -25.22 17.96
CA ASN A 195 1.86 -26.57 18.36
C ASN A 195 3.28 -26.95 17.85
N SER A 196 4.18 -25.97 17.71
CA SER A 196 5.58 -26.21 17.31
C SER A 196 6.55 -25.46 18.21
#